data_AF-A0A0A9D6W8-F1
#
_entry.id   AF-A0A0A9D6W8-F1
#
_cell.length_a   1.000
_cell.length_b   1.000
_cell.length_c   1.000
_cell.angle_alpha   90.00
_cell.angle_beta   90.00
_cell.angle_gamma   90.00
#
_symmetry.space_group_name_H-M   'P 1'
#
loop_
_entity.id
_entity.type
_entity.pdbx_description
1 polymer ?
#
loop_
_entity_poly.entity_id
_entity_poly.type
_entity_poly.pdbx_seq_one_letter_code
_entity_poly.pdbx_strand_id
1 'polypeptide(L)'
;MFWNLNYWDKASTLAGEVEEPRKTFPKAVFGAVGLVVGAYLIPLLAGTGALPSETAAEWTDGFFSEVGQRIGGSWLRVWIQAAAAMSNMGLFEAEMSSDSFQLLGMAEMGMIPAIFARRSRHGTPTFSILCSATGVVILSFMSFQEIIEFLNFLYGLGMLAVFAAFVKLRAKDPDLPRPYGIPVGTAGAAAMCVPPVVLITTVMCLASARTFIVSAAVAIAGVALYYGVEHAKRRGWAEFLPPGPPADSSHGSTSAPNAADVEDARTGLLADEPADDGVDKVE
;
A
#
# COMPACT_ATOMS: atom_id res chain seq x y z
N MET A 1 -9.84 -15.78 3.27
CA MET A 1 -9.64 -15.81 1.80
C MET A 1 -9.71 -14.42 1.17
N PHE A 2 -10.80 -13.64 1.31
CA PHE A 2 -10.90 -12.30 0.69
C PHE A 2 -9.70 -11.38 0.99
N TRP A 3 -9.25 -11.34 2.25
CA TRP A 3 -8.07 -10.57 2.68
C TRP A 3 -6.79 -10.86 1.87
N ASN A 4 -6.57 -12.11 1.45
CA ASN A 4 -5.37 -12.48 0.68
C ASN A 4 -5.31 -11.83 -0.72
N LEU A 5 -6.42 -11.28 -1.19
CA LEU A 5 -6.55 -10.67 -2.52
C LEU A 5 -6.76 -9.15 -2.44
N ASN A 6 -6.61 -8.54 -1.26
CA ASN A 6 -6.65 -7.08 -1.14
C ASN A 6 -5.34 -6.46 -1.70
N TYR A 7 -5.33 -5.13 -1.84
CA TYR A 7 -4.17 -4.31 -2.18
C TYR A 7 -3.68 -4.34 -3.63
N TRP A 8 -4.34 -5.07 -4.52
CA TRP A 8 -4.04 -5.00 -5.97
C TRP A 8 -4.33 -3.62 -6.57
N ASP A 9 -5.17 -2.82 -5.93
CA ASP A 9 -5.41 -1.41 -6.25
C ASP A 9 -4.19 -0.53 -5.99
N LYS A 10 -3.37 -0.82 -4.97
CA LYS A 10 -2.12 -0.07 -4.71
C LYS A 10 -1.12 -0.22 -5.87
N ALA A 11 -1.06 -1.37 -6.53
CA ALA A 11 -0.22 -1.52 -7.73
C ALA A 11 -0.68 -0.60 -8.87
N SER A 12 -1.99 -0.33 -8.97
CA SER A 12 -2.56 0.52 -10.01
C SER A 12 -2.24 2.00 -9.85
N THR A 13 -1.95 2.49 -8.64
CA THR A 13 -1.58 3.90 -8.42
C THR A 13 -0.21 4.22 -8.99
N LEU A 14 0.69 3.23 -9.01
CA LEU A 14 2.02 3.33 -9.61
C LEU A 14 2.03 3.09 -11.12
N ALA A 15 0.88 2.75 -11.72
CA ALA A 15 0.81 2.50 -13.16
C ALA A 15 1.19 3.72 -14.01
N GLY A 16 1.10 4.93 -13.46
CA GLY A 16 1.53 6.16 -14.14
C GLY A 16 3.05 6.30 -14.28
N GLU A 17 3.82 5.70 -13.37
CA GLU A 17 5.29 5.70 -13.35
C GLU A 17 5.89 4.57 -14.20
N VAL A 18 5.05 3.66 -14.72
CA VAL A 18 5.50 2.51 -15.51
C VAL A 18 5.69 2.93 -16.97
N GLU A 19 6.82 2.56 -17.56
CA GLU A 19 7.08 2.75 -18.98
C GLU A 19 6.13 1.91 -19.85
N GLU A 20 5.47 2.55 -20.83
CA GLU A 20 4.43 1.95 -21.68
C GLU A 20 3.36 1.17 -20.88
N PRO A 21 2.57 1.82 -20.00
CA PRO A 21 1.68 1.13 -19.08
C PRO A 21 0.61 0.30 -19.80
N ARG A 22 0.28 0.64 -21.05
CA ARG A 22 -0.65 -0.14 -21.89
C ARG A 22 -0.25 -1.61 -22.09
N LYS A 23 1.05 -1.89 -22.20
CA LYS A 23 1.56 -3.23 -22.53
C LYS A 23 2.24 -3.86 -21.31
N THR A 24 3.01 -3.08 -20.59
CA THR A 24 3.82 -3.57 -19.47
C THR A 24 2.95 -3.92 -18.26
N PHE A 25 1.99 -3.05 -17.92
CA PHE A 25 1.16 -3.24 -16.75
C PHE A 25 0.33 -4.54 -16.81
N PRO A 26 -0.42 -4.86 -17.89
CA PRO A 26 -1.16 -6.11 -17.96
C PRO A 26 -0.24 -7.34 -17.88
N LYS A 27 0.91 -7.33 -18.57
CA LYS A 27 1.88 -8.44 -18.53
C LYS A 27 2.43 -8.67 -17.12
N ALA A 28 2.78 -7.59 -16.43
CA ALA A 28 3.26 -7.65 -15.05
C ALA A 28 2.18 -8.20 -14.11
N VAL A 29 0.93 -7.74 -14.24
CA VAL A 29 -0.21 -8.24 -13.44
C VAL A 29 -0.43 -9.73 -13.68
N PHE A 30 -0.47 -10.20 -14.93
CA PHE A 30 -0.66 -11.63 -15.21
C PHE A 30 0.51 -12.49 -14.68
N GLY A 31 1.75 -12.01 -14.80
CA GLY A 31 2.92 -12.66 -14.22
C GLY A 31 2.85 -12.74 -12.70
N ALA A 32 2.48 -11.64 -12.05
CA ALA A 32 2.28 -11.58 -10.61
C ALA A 32 1.18 -12.53 -10.13
N VAL A 33 0.03 -12.59 -10.83
CA VAL A 33 -1.05 -13.53 -10.52
C VAL A 33 -0.56 -14.97 -10.61
N GLY A 34 0.17 -15.32 -11.67
CA GLY A 34 0.73 -16.67 -11.82
C GLY A 34 1.69 -17.04 -10.70
N LEU A 35 2.57 -16.12 -10.32
CA LEU A 35 3.50 -16.30 -9.21
C LEU A 35 2.76 -16.47 -7.87
N VAL A 36 1.78 -15.62 -7.59
CA VAL A 36 0.95 -15.69 -6.38
C VAL A 36 0.21 -17.03 -6.32
N VAL A 37 -0.46 -17.43 -7.40
CA VAL A 37 -1.14 -18.72 -7.48
C VAL A 37 -0.18 -19.87 -7.22
N GLY A 38 1.02 -19.86 -7.81
CA GLY A 38 2.05 -20.87 -7.54
C GLY A 38 2.51 -20.87 -6.08
N ALA A 39 2.75 -19.68 -5.51
CA ALA A 39 3.19 -19.52 -4.13
C ALA A 39 2.15 -19.96 -3.10
N TYR A 40 0.85 -19.90 -3.43
CA TYR A 40 -0.22 -20.44 -2.58
C TYR A 40 -0.45 -21.94 -2.81
N LEU A 41 -0.50 -22.38 -4.07
CA LEU A 41 -0.85 -23.76 -4.40
C LEU A 41 0.26 -24.75 -4.04
N ILE A 42 1.53 -24.44 -4.29
CA ILE A 42 2.64 -25.38 -4.05
C ILE A 42 2.73 -25.77 -2.56
N PRO A 43 2.79 -24.82 -1.61
CA PRO A 43 2.85 -25.18 -0.18
C PRO A 43 1.57 -25.84 0.29
N LEU A 44 0.40 -25.41 -0.21
CA LEU A 44 -0.88 -26.01 0.16
C LEU A 44 -0.93 -27.48 -0.28
N LEU A 45 -0.57 -27.78 -1.53
CA LEU A 45 -0.51 -29.15 -2.04
C LEU A 45 0.51 -30.00 -1.30
N ALA A 46 1.68 -29.45 -0.96
CA ALA A 46 2.68 -30.15 -0.16
C ALA A 46 2.14 -30.46 1.25
N GLY A 47 1.47 -29.52 1.90
CA GLY A 47 0.92 -29.71 3.24
C GLY A 47 -0.26 -30.68 3.28
N THR A 48 -1.22 -30.55 2.35
CA THR A 48 -2.39 -31.45 2.28
C THR A 48 -2.04 -32.82 1.73
N GLY A 49 -1.01 -32.92 0.89
CA GLY A 49 -0.56 -34.19 0.30
C GLY A 49 0.33 -35.02 1.22
N ALA A 50 1.10 -34.38 2.10
CA ALA A 50 2.00 -35.07 3.03
C ALA A 50 1.31 -35.52 4.33
N LEU A 51 0.17 -34.93 4.68
CA LEU A 51 -0.54 -35.20 5.93
C LEU A 51 -1.80 -36.05 5.71
N PRO A 52 -2.10 -37.03 6.58
CA PRO A 52 -3.37 -37.75 6.55
C PRO A 52 -4.56 -36.80 6.65
N SER A 53 -5.69 -37.16 6.04
CA SER A 53 -6.92 -36.36 6.06
C SER A 53 -7.46 -36.10 7.47
N GLU A 54 -7.13 -36.96 8.43
CA GLU A 54 -7.50 -36.82 9.85
C GLU A 54 -6.81 -35.61 10.52
N THR A 55 -5.67 -35.17 10.00
CA THR A 55 -4.93 -33.98 10.46
C THR A 55 -5.56 -32.67 9.99
N ALA A 56 -6.62 -32.71 9.18
CA ALA A 56 -7.32 -31.50 8.71
C ALA A 56 -7.82 -30.61 9.86
N ALA A 57 -8.15 -31.19 11.02
CA ALA A 57 -8.59 -30.44 12.19
C ALA A 57 -7.45 -29.72 12.95
N GLU A 58 -6.18 -30.05 12.66
CA GLU A 58 -5.00 -29.44 13.31
C GLU A 58 -4.55 -28.14 12.63
N TRP A 59 -5.16 -27.75 11.51
CA TRP A 59 -4.77 -26.55 10.76
C TRP A 59 -5.10 -25.27 11.55
N THR A 60 -4.10 -24.76 12.25
CA THR A 60 -4.15 -23.48 12.97
C THR A 60 -3.10 -22.50 12.45
N ASP A 61 -3.07 -21.29 13.01
CA ASP A 61 -2.04 -20.30 12.68
C ASP A 61 -0.62 -20.87 12.91
N GLY A 62 0.26 -20.66 11.93
CA GLY A 62 1.64 -21.15 11.97
C GLY A 62 1.82 -22.65 11.68
N PHE A 63 0.75 -23.39 11.37
CA PHE A 63 0.80 -24.84 11.17
C PHE A 63 1.72 -25.28 10.02
N PHE A 64 1.98 -24.42 9.03
CA PHE A 64 2.97 -24.69 7.98
C PHE A 64 4.39 -24.99 8.52
N SER A 65 4.75 -24.47 9.69
CA SER A 65 6.03 -24.80 10.32
C SER A 65 6.06 -26.24 10.86
N GLU A 66 4.93 -26.74 11.35
CA GLU A 66 4.75 -28.12 11.81
C GLU A 66 4.69 -29.09 10.63
N VAL A 67 4.00 -28.71 9.54
CA VAL A 67 4.05 -29.40 8.25
C VAL A 67 5.50 -29.54 7.78
N GLY A 68 6.26 -28.45 7.82
CA GLY A 68 7.69 -28.46 7.47
C GLY A 68 8.53 -29.38 8.35
N GLN A 69 8.22 -29.47 9.64
CA GLN A 69 8.89 -30.42 10.54
C GLN A 69 8.61 -31.86 10.15
N ARG A 70 7.34 -32.18 9.86
CA ARG A 70 6.92 -33.55 9.52
C ARG A 70 7.49 -34.01 8.16
N ILE A 71 7.64 -33.09 7.20
CA ILE A 71 8.18 -33.39 5.86
C ILE A 71 9.71 -33.38 5.83
N GLY A 72 10.33 -32.35 6.39
CA GLY A 72 11.76 -32.04 6.21
C GLY A 72 12.58 -31.93 7.50
N GLY A 73 11.99 -32.29 8.65
CA GLY A 73 12.65 -32.26 9.94
C GLY A 73 12.80 -30.85 10.55
N SER A 74 13.49 -30.78 11.69
CA SER A 74 13.60 -29.56 12.50
C SER A 74 14.27 -28.39 11.77
N TRP A 75 15.18 -28.67 10.84
CA TRP A 75 15.80 -27.65 9.98
C TRP A 75 14.76 -26.87 9.17
N LEU A 76 13.86 -27.57 8.48
CA LEU A 76 12.87 -26.94 7.62
C LEU A 76 11.85 -26.15 8.44
N ARG A 77 11.50 -26.65 9.63
CA ARG A 77 10.66 -25.90 10.59
C ARG A 77 11.28 -24.56 10.96
N VAL A 78 12.56 -24.52 11.34
CA VAL A 78 13.24 -23.28 11.71
C VAL A 78 13.29 -22.30 10.55
N TRP A 79 13.55 -22.77 9.33
CA TRP A 79 13.53 -21.92 8.14
C TRP A 79 12.16 -21.32 7.84
N ILE A 80 11.10 -22.13 7.90
CA ILE A 80 9.74 -21.63 7.67
C ILE A 80 9.37 -20.59 8.72
N GLN A 81 9.71 -20.82 9.99
CA GLN A 81 9.45 -19.86 11.07
C GLN A 81 10.24 -18.56 10.89
N ALA A 82 11.52 -18.65 10.58
CA ALA A 82 12.37 -17.48 10.34
C ALA A 82 11.90 -16.68 9.11
N ALA A 83 11.60 -17.36 8.00
CA ALA A 83 11.09 -16.73 6.79
C ALA A 83 9.74 -16.06 7.03
N ALA A 84 8.82 -16.72 7.74
CA ALA A 84 7.52 -16.14 8.10
C ALA A 84 7.68 -14.90 9.01
N ALA A 85 8.55 -14.97 10.02
CA ALA A 85 8.83 -13.85 10.91
C ALA A 85 9.42 -12.65 10.16
N MET A 86 10.44 -12.87 9.32
CA MET A 86 11.04 -11.81 8.52
C MET A 86 10.06 -11.24 7.49
N SER A 87 9.24 -12.08 6.85
CA SER A 87 8.21 -11.63 5.90
C SER A 87 7.15 -10.77 6.59
N ASN A 88 6.69 -11.15 7.78
CA ASN A 88 5.72 -10.37 8.55
C ASN A 88 6.32 -9.04 9.02
N MET A 89 7.59 -9.02 9.43
CA MET A 89 8.29 -7.79 9.80
C MET A 89 8.44 -6.84 8.61
N GLY A 90 8.83 -7.37 7.44
CA GLY A 90 8.92 -6.59 6.21
C GLY A 90 7.58 -6.03 5.76
N LEU A 91 6.51 -6.85 5.83
CA LEU A 91 5.16 -6.40 5.51
C LEU A 91 4.69 -5.28 6.46
N PHE A 92 4.94 -5.43 7.76
CA PHE A 92 4.60 -4.40 8.75
C PHE A 92 5.31 -3.07 8.49
N GLU A 93 6.61 -3.11 8.21
CA GLU A 93 7.39 -1.91 7.91
C GLU A 93 6.88 -1.23 6.62
N ALA A 94 6.67 -2.00 5.56
CA ALA A 94 6.19 -1.48 4.28
C ALA A 94 4.79 -0.82 4.40
N GLU A 95 3.86 -1.44 5.12
CA GLU A 95 2.52 -0.87 5.35
C GLU A 95 2.57 0.36 6.27
N MET A 96 3.35 0.31 7.36
CA MET A 96 3.52 1.46 8.26
C MET A 96 4.10 2.68 7.51
N SER A 97 5.07 2.44 6.64
CA SER A 97 5.64 3.45 5.75
C SER A 97 4.57 3.98 4.78
N SER A 98 3.84 3.11 4.08
CA SER A 98 2.74 3.49 3.18
C SER A 98 1.72 4.42 3.85
N ASP A 99 1.22 4.05 5.02
CA ASP A 99 0.18 4.82 5.74
C ASP A 99 0.70 6.19 6.21
N SER A 100 1.96 6.22 6.68
CA SER A 100 2.60 7.45 7.13
C SER A 100 2.83 8.44 5.98
N PHE A 101 3.25 7.94 4.81
CA PHE A 101 3.42 8.75 3.61
C PHE A 101 2.08 9.17 2.99
N GLN A 102 1.03 8.37 3.14
CA GLN A 102 -0.33 8.77 2.73
C GLN A 102 -0.84 9.97 3.54
N LEU A 103 -0.63 9.98 4.86
CA LEU A 103 -0.92 11.14 5.71
C LEU A 103 -0.10 12.37 5.30
N LEU A 104 1.19 12.20 5.05
CA LEU A 104 2.07 13.26 4.55
C LEU A 104 1.54 13.85 3.23
N GLY A 105 1.19 13.02 2.25
CA GLY A 105 0.65 13.48 0.97
C GLY A 105 -0.68 14.23 1.13
N MET A 106 -1.57 13.77 2.02
CA MET A 106 -2.81 14.51 2.34
C MET A 106 -2.52 15.87 2.98
N ALA A 107 -1.48 15.99 3.80
CA ALA A 107 -1.08 17.25 4.42
C ALA A 107 -0.47 18.22 3.40
N GLU A 108 0.35 17.72 2.48
CA GLU A 108 0.94 18.48 1.36
C GLU A 108 -0.13 19.00 0.40
N MET A 109 -1.23 18.26 0.20
CA MET A 109 -2.42 18.72 -0.54
C MET A 109 -3.32 19.69 0.26
N GLY A 110 -2.98 20.01 1.51
CA GLY A 110 -3.77 20.91 2.36
C GLY A 110 -5.12 20.33 2.80
N MET A 111 -5.26 19.00 2.77
CA MET A 111 -6.47 18.27 3.22
C MET A 111 -6.49 18.07 4.73
N ILE A 112 -5.32 17.97 5.37
CA ILE A 112 -5.16 17.83 6.83
C ILE A 112 -4.12 18.86 7.34
N PRO A 113 -4.03 19.11 8.66
CA PRO A 113 -3.13 20.12 9.21
C PRO A 113 -1.65 19.93 8.82
N ALA A 114 -0.93 21.04 8.66
CA ALA A 114 0.47 21.10 8.23
C ALA A 114 1.45 20.35 9.16
N ILE A 115 1.04 20.04 10.40
CA ILE A 115 1.85 19.24 11.33
C ILE A 115 2.21 17.85 10.77
N PHE A 116 1.31 17.27 9.98
CA PHE A 116 1.52 15.98 9.30
C PHE A 116 2.45 16.09 8.08
N ALA A 117 2.67 17.31 7.57
CA ALA A 117 3.63 17.56 6.50
C ALA A 117 5.06 17.73 7.02
N ARG A 118 5.25 17.82 8.34
CA ARG A 118 6.57 18.05 8.94
C ARG A 118 7.44 16.81 8.83
N ARG A 119 8.52 16.92 8.05
CA ARG A 119 9.55 15.88 7.90
C ARG A 119 10.66 16.04 8.95
N SER A 120 11.22 14.92 9.38
CA SER A 120 12.41 14.83 10.23
C SER A 120 13.69 15.17 9.43
N ARG A 121 14.85 15.25 10.11
CA ARG A 121 16.17 15.39 9.48
C ARG A 121 16.45 14.32 8.42
N HIS A 122 15.86 13.13 8.57
CA HIS A 122 16.00 12.00 7.65
C HIS A 122 14.89 11.94 6.58
N GLY A 123 14.07 12.99 6.44
CA GLY A 123 12.99 13.02 5.44
C GLY A 123 11.72 12.24 5.81
N THR A 124 11.65 11.66 7.01
CA THR A 124 10.51 10.85 7.46
C THR A 124 9.42 11.67 8.18
N PRO A 125 8.12 11.43 7.95
CA PRO A 125 7.04 12.18 8.61
C PRO A 125 6.76 11.64 10.02
N THR A 126 7.49 12.13 11.03
CA THR A 126 7.43 11.62 12.42
C THR A 126 6.02 11.67 13.02
N PHE A 127 5.27 12.76 12.80
CA PHE A 127 3.91 12.88 13.36
C PHE A 127 2.93 11.91 12.71
N SER A 128 3.06 11.67 11.40
CA SER A 128 2.25 10.67 10.70
C SER A 128 2.58 9.26 11.18
N ILE A 129 3.86 8.92 11.36
CA ILE A 129 4.29 7.64 11.92
C ILE A 129 3.71 7.44 13.33
N LEU A 130 3.80 8.45 14.19
CA LEU A 130 3.28 8.35 15.56
C LEU A 130 1.75 8.18 15.59
N CYS A 131 1.04 8.86 14.69
CA CYS A 131 -0.41 8.72 14.52
C CYS A 131 -0.78 7.29 14.07
N SER A 132 -0.14 6.79 13.01
CA SER A 132 -0.35 5.42 12.52
C SER A 132 0.01 4.37 13.58
N ALA A 133 1.14 4.54 14.28
CA ALA A 133 1.55 3.66 15.37
C ALA A 133 0.53 3.64 16.52
N THR A 134 -0.05 4.79 16.86
CA THR A 134 -1.13 4.86 17.86
C THR A 134 -2.35 4.05 17.41
N GLY A 135 -2.71 4.13 16.13
CA GLY A 135 -3.76 3.30 15.54
C GLY A 135 -3.46 1.80 15.68
N VAL A 136 -2.25 1.38 15.33
CA VAL A 136 -1.81 -0.03 15.49
C VAL A 136 -1.90 -0.50 16.94
N VAL A 137 -1.44 0.31 17.90
CA VAL A 137 -1.52 -0.02 19.33
C VAL A 137 -2.98 -0.18 19.78
N ILE A 138 -3.89 0.69 19.33
CA ILE A 138 -5.32 0.56 19.64
C ILE A 138 -5.89 -0.73 19.03
N LEU A 139 -5.55 -1.03 17.78
CA LEU A 139 -6.04 -2.24 17.09
C LEU A 139 -5.47 -3.53 17.70
N SER A 140 -4.30 -3.49 18.34
CA SER A 140 -3.66 -4.66 18.96
C SER A 140 -4.45 -5.28 20.11
N PHE A 141 -5.45 -4.56 20.65
CA PHE A 141 -6.37 -5.09 21.67
C PHE A 141 -7.50 -5.95 21.09
N MET A 142 -7.64 -6.02 19.76
CA MET A 142 -8.63 -6.86 19.08
C MET A 142 -8.04 -8.19 18.63
N SER A 143 -8.90 -9.20 18.48
CA SER A 143 -8.48 -10.49 17.92
C SER A 143 -8.15 -10.38 16.43
N PHE A 144 -7.29 -11.27 15.94
CA PHE A 144 -6.91 -11.31 14.53
C PHE A 144 -8.13 -11.42 13.61
N GLN A 145 -9.10 -12.28 13.94
CA GLN A 145 -10.31 -12.44 13.14
C GLN A 145 -11.14 -11.15 13.09
N GLU A 146 -11.32 -10.45 14.21
CA GLU A 146 -12.02 -9.17 14.24
C GLU A 146 -11.32 -8.14 13.36
N ILE A 147 -9.99 -8.03 13.43
CA ILE A 147 -9.21 -7.10 12.60
C ILE A 147 -9.42 -7.40 11.11
N ILE A 148 -9.38 -8.67 10.71
CA ILE A 148 -9.58 -9.08 9.32
C ILE A 148 -11.01 -8.78 8.85
N GLU A 149 -12.02 -9.03 9.69
CA GLU A 149 -13.41 -8.68 9.38
C GLU A 149 -13.58 -7.17 9.19
N PHE A 150 -13.02 -6.35 10.09
CA PHE A 150 -13.04 -4.89 10.00
C PHE A 150 -12.37 -4.37 8.74
N LEU A 151 -11.17 -4.88 8.46
CA LEU A 151 -10.39 -4.51 7.29
C LEU A 151 -11.17 -4.84 6.01
N ASN A 152 -11.70 -6.05 5.89
CA ASN A 152 -12.46 -6.45 4.71
C ASN A 152 -13.71 -5.59 4.50
N PHE A 153 -14.39 -5.21 5.58
CA PHE A 153 -15.56 -4.33 5.49
C PHE A 153 -15.19 -2.92 5.03
N LEU A 154 -14.19 -2.29 5.65
CA LEU A 154 -13.76 -0.92 5.30
C LEU A 154 -13.13 -0.87 3.90
N TYR A 155 -12.30 -1.85 3.56
CA TYR A 155 -11.72 -1.97 2.22
C TYR A 155 -12.82 -2.21 1.17
N GLY A 156 -13.80 -3.07 1.46
CA GLY A 156 -14.97 -3.28 0.62
C GLY A 156 -15.73 -1.98 0.35
N LEU A 157 -15.99 -1.18 1.39
CA LEU A 157 -16.64 0.14 1.25
C LEU A 157 -15.83 1.08 0.34
N GLY A 158 -14.51 1.13 0.52
CA GLY A 158 -13.61 1.90 -0.34
C GLY A 158 -13.68 1.45 -1.79
N MET A 159 -13.62 0.15 -2.05
CA MET A 159 -13.71 -0.43 -3.39
C MET A 159 -15.05 -0.14 -4.06
N LEU A 160 -16.17 -0.17 -3.33
CA LEU A 160 -17.48 0.25 -3.86
C LEU A 160 -17.45 1.73 -4.27
N ALA A 161 -16.82 2.60 -3.48
CA ALA A 161 -16.66 4.01 -3.84
C ALA A 161 -15.77 4.18 -5.09
N VAL A 162 -14.69 3.41 -5.21
CA VAL A 162 -13.83 3.39 -6.42
C VAL A 162 -14.61 2.94 -7.65
N PHE A 163 -15.40 1.86 -7.57
CA PHE A 163 -16.21 1.41 -8.71
C PHE A 163 -17.29 2.44 -9.09
N ALA A 164 -17.94 3.06 -8.11
CA ALA A 164 -18.90 4.13 -8.35
C ALA A 164 -18.23 5.34 -9.03
N ALA A 165 -17.05 5.75 -8.56
CA ALA A 165 -16.27 6.83 -9.15
C ALA A 165 -15.82 6.48 -10.58
N PHE A 166 -15.39 5.25 -10.82
CA PHE A 166 -14.99 4.76 -12.14
C PHE A 166 -16.13 4.85 -13.16
N VAL A 167 -17.32 4.34 -12.81
CA VAL A 167 -18.51 4.40 -13.69
C VAL A 167 -18.92 5.86 -13.92
N LYS A 168 -18.95 6.68 -12.86
CA LYS A 168 -19.29 8.10 -12.94
C LYS A 168 -18.32 8.88 -13.83
N LEU A 169 -17.02 8.66 -13.69
CA LEU A 169 -15.99 9.35 -14.48
C LEU A 169 -16.02 8.92 -15.95
N ARG A 170 -16.39 7.67 -16.24
CA ARG A 170 -16.57 7.20 -17.61
C ARG A 170 -17.81 7.78 -18.29
N ALA A 171 -18.87 8.07 -17.53
CA ALA A 171 -20.10 8.67 -18.05
C ALA A 171 -20.01 10.20 -18.17
N LYS A 172 -19.34 10.86 -17.21
CA LYS A 172 -19.27 12.33 -17.15
C LYS A 172 -18.20 12.90 -18.08
N ASP A 173 -17.01 12.31 -18.08
CA ASP A 173 -15.84 12.84 -18.79
C ASP A 173 -15.23 11.74 -19.70
N PRO A 174 -15.89 11.44 -20.84
CA PRO A 174 -15.48 10.36 -21.73
C PRO A 174 -14.15 10.67 -22.46
N ASP A 175 -13.89 11.94 -22.76
CA ASP A 175 -12.76 12.39 -23.59
C ASP A 175 -11.44 12.60 -22.83
N LEU A 176 -11.40 12.29 -21.52
CA LEU A 176 -10.17 12.37 -20.74
C LEU A 176 -9.09 11.44 -21.33
N PRO A 177 -7.84 11.92 -21.46
CA PRO A 177 -6.74 11.09 -21.93
C PRO A 177 -6.48 9.97 -20.90
N ARG A 178 -6.76 8.73 -21.30
CA ARG A 178 -6.58 7.53 -20.45
C ARG A 178 -5.36 6.74 -20.96
N PRO A 179 -4.24 6.69 -20.20
CA PRO A 179 -3.07 5.90 -20.57
C PRO A 179 -3.46 4.45 -20.86
N TYR A 180 -4.31 3.86 -20.01
CA TYR A 180 -4.94 2.56 -20.23
C TYR A 180 -6.46 2.68 -20.31
N GLY A 181 -7.05 2.16 -21.40
CA GLY A 181 -8.50 2.17 -21.62
C GLY A 181 -9.02 0.75 -21.78
N ILE A 182 -10.03 0.37 -20.99
CA ILE A 182 -10.68 -0.93 -21.12
C ILE A 182 -11.49 -0.94 -22.42
N PRO A 183 -11.31 -1.92 -23.32
CA PRO A 183 -11.90 -1.95 -24.67
C PRO A 183 -13.39 -2.35 -24.67
N VAL A 184 -14.17 -1.84 -23.71
CA VAL A 184 -15.61 -2.10 -23.56
C VAL A 184 -16.37 -0.77 -23.52
N GLY A 185 -17.64 -0.74 -23.94
CA GLY A 185 -18.48 0.47 -23.79
C GLY A 185 -18.72 0.84 -22.31
N THR A 186 -19.38 1.98 -22.05
CA THR A 186 -19.75 2.39 -20.67
C THR A 186 -20.61 1.35 -19.97
N ALA A 187 -21.59 0.77 -20.67
CA ALA A 187 -22.43 -0.31 -20.16
C ALA A 187 -21.63 -1.59 -19.88
N GLY A 188 -20.68 -1.94 -20.76
CA GLY A 188 -19.80 -3.10 -20.56
C GLY A 188 -18.86 -2.92 -19.36
N ALA A 189 -18.34 -1.71 -19.17
CA ALA A 189 -17.52 -1.36 -18.01
C ALA A 189 -18.32 -1.43 -16.70
N ALA A 190 -19.57 -0.97 -16.70
CA ALA A 190 -20.46 -1.09 -15.55
C ALA A 190 -20.80 -2.57 -15.26
N ALA A 191 -21.09 -3.36 -16.29
CA ALA A 191 -21.36 -4.79 -16.15
C ALA A 191 -20.16 -5.56 -15.57
N MET A 192 -18.92 -5.19 -15.95
CA MET A 192 -17.71 -5.78 -15.37
C MET A 192 -17.55 -5.51 -13.86
N CYS A 193 -18.11 -4.41 -13.35
CA CYS A 193 -18.10 -4.11 -11.92
C CYS A 193 -19.16 -4.90 -11.13
N VAL A 194 -20.16 -5.49 -11.78
CA VAL A 194 -21.26 -6.19 -11.07
C VAL A 194 -20.77 -7.40 -10.27
N PRO A 195 -20.00 -8.36 -10.84
CA PRO A 195 -19.52 -9.50 -10.05
C PRO A 195 -18.71 -9.13 -8.80
N PRO A 196 -17.70 -8.24 -8.85
CA PRO A 196 -16.97 -7.86 -7.64
C PRO A 196 -17.84 -7.06 -6.65
N VAL A 197 -18.77 -6.22 -7.11
CA VAL A 197 -19.71 -5.51 -6.22
C VAL A 197 -20.63 -6.49 -5.49
N VAL A 198 -21.15 -7.52 -6.17
CA VAL A 198 -21.98 -8.56 -5.56
C VAL A 198 -21.18 -9.34 -4.53
N LEU A 199 -19.93 -9.72 -4.85
CA LEU A 199 -19.06 -10.43 -3.91
C LEU A 199 -18.76 -9.58 -2.66
N ILE A 200 -18.35 -8.32 -2.84
CA ILE A 200 -18.07 -7.40 -1.73
C ILE A 200 -19.31 -7.21 -0.86
N THR A 201 -20.46 -6.97 -1.48
CA THR A 201 -21.72 -6.78 -0.76
C THR A 201 -22.10 -8.03 0.02
N THR A 202 -21.92 -9.23 -0.56
CA THR A 202 -22.15 -10.50 0.12
C THR A 202 -21.24 -10.66 1.33
N VAL A 203 -19.94 -10.39 1.19
CA VAL A 203 -18.98 -10.44 2.30
C VAL A 203 -19.37 -9.45 3.41
N MET A 204 -19.80 -8.24 3.05
CA MET A 204 -20.26 -7.23 4.01
C MET A 204 -21.56 -7.65 4.73
N CYS A 205 -22.49 -8.30 4.03
CA CYS A 205 -23.72 -8.83 4.63
C CYS A 205 -23.47 -10.01 5.58
N LEU A 206 -22.39 -10.77 5.35
CA LEU A 206 -21.98 -11.88 6.22
C LEU A 206 -21.15 -11.40 7.44
N ALA A 207 -20.80 -10.11 7.50
CA ALA A 207 -20.03 -9.57 8.62
C ALA A 207 -20.84 -9.59 9.93
N SER A 208 -20.15 -9.73 11.06
CA SER A 208 -20.81 -9.73 12.36
C SER A 208 -21.50 -8.39 12.67
N ALA A 209 -22.54 -8.41 13.51
CA ALA A 209 -23.24 -7.18 13.92
C ALA A 209 -22.30 -6.19 14.62
N ARG A 210 -21.33 -6.69 15.40
CA ARG A 210 -20.28 -5.87 16.00
C ARG A 210 -19.40 -5.22 14.94
N THR A 211 -19.04 -5.97 13.90
CA THR A 211 -18.25 -5.46 12.78
C THR A 211 -18.98 -4.31 12.08
N PHE A 212 -20.27 -4.50 11.79
CA PHE A 212 -21.10 -3.47 11.17
C PHE A 212 -21.18 -2.18 12.00
N ILE A 213 -21.44 -2.30 13.32
CA ILE A 213 -21.57 -1.13 14.22
C ILE A 213 -20.26 -0.36 14.30
N VAL A 214 -19.14 -1.05 14.55
CA VAL A 214 -17.83 -0.39 14.71
C VAL A 214 -17.35 0.18 13.38
N SER A 215 -17.51 -0.52 12.25
CA SER A 215 -17.18 0.04 10.94
C SER A 215 -18.05 1.23 10.57
N ALA A 216 -19.35 1.22 10.89
CA ALA A 216 -20.22 2.38 10.69
C ALA A 216 -19.79 3.55 11.58
N ALA A 217 -19.44 3.30 12.84
CA ALA A 217 -18.93 4.32 13.74
C ALA A 217 -17.62 4.94 13.22
N VAL A 218 -16.69 4.12 12.72
CA VAL A 218 -15.44 4.59 12.10
C VAL A 218 -15.71 5.41 10.85
N ALA A 219 -16.63 4.98 9.98
CA ALA A 219 -17.01 5.72 8.78
C ALA A 219 -17.64 7.09 9.14
N ILE A 220 -18.55 7.12 10.12
CA ILE A 220 -19.15 8.37 10.62
C ILE A 220 -18.08 9.26 11.25
N ALA A 221 -17.17 8.70 12.04
CA ALA A 221 -16.06 9.44 12.64
C ALA A 221 -15.14 10.03 11.56
N GLY A 222 -14.85 9.30 10.48
CA GLY A 222 -14.07 9.80 9.35
C GLY A 222 -14.75 10.98 8.64
N VAL A 223 -16.05 10.89 8.40
CA VAL A 223 -16.84 12.00 7.81
C VAL A 223 -16.89 13.20 8.77
N ALA A 224 -17.11 12.97 10.05
CA ALA A 224 -17.12 14.01 11.07
C ALA A 224 -15.74 14.68 11.19
N LEU A 225 -14.66 13.90 11.13
CA LEU A 225 -13.29 14.40 11.14
C LEU A 225 -13.03 15.30 9.92
N TYR A 226 -13.48 14.90 8.72
CA TYR A 226 -13.37 15.73 7.53
C TYR A 226 -14.05 17.10 7.71
N TYR A 227 -15.31 17.13 8.18
CA TYR A 227 -16.00 18.38 8.45
C TYR A 227 -15.38 19.19 9.60
N GLY A 228 -14.83 18.51 10.61
CA GLY A 228 -14.11 19.13 11.72
C GLY A 228 -12.83 19.82 11.26
N VAL A 229 -12.07 19.17 10.38
CA VAL A 229 -10.85 19.73 9.76
C VAL A 229 -11.20 20.94 8.88
N GLU A 230 -12.26 20.84 8.08
CA GLU A 230 -12.76 21.96 7.27
C GLU A 230 -13.24 23.13 8.14
N HIS A 231 -13.89 22.85 9.28
CA HIS A 231 -14.27 23.89 10.25
C HIS A 231 -13.04 24.55 10.89
N ALA A 232 -12.05 23.76 11.30
CA ALA A 232 -10.80 24.24 11.87
C ALA A 232 -10.02 25.11 10.87
N LYS A 233 -10.03 24.73 9.58
CA LYS A 233 -9.45 25.51 8.47
C LYS A 233 -10.13 26.86 8.32
N ARG A 234 -11.47 26.91 8.35
CA ARG A 234 -12.24 28.17 8.26
C ARG A 234 -12.06 29.08 9.48
N ARG A 235 -11.88 28.51 10.66
CA ARG A 235 -11.66 29.25 11.92
C ARG A 235 -10.19 29.66 12.15
N GLY A 236 -9.26 29.17 11.32
CA GLY A 236 -7.82 29.41 11.49
C GLY A 236 -7.23 28.74 12.73
N TRP A 237 -7.82 27.64 13.20
CA TRP A 237 -7.35 26.93 14.41
C TRP A 237 -6.09 26.09 14.17
N ALA A 238 -5.82 25.74 12.91
CA ALA A 238 -4.65 24.98 12.52
C ALA A 238 -4.07 25.57 11.23
N GLU A 239 -2.75 25.48 11.10
CA GLU A 239 -2.05 25.84 9.88
C GLU A 239 -2.25 24.74 8.84
N PHE A 240 -2.61 25.13 7.63
CA PHE A 240 -2.73 24.24 6.48
C PHE A 240 -1.78 24.74 5.40
N LEU A 241 -1.11 23.80 4.73
CA LEU A 241 -0.32 24.18 3.57
C LEU A 241 -1.25 24.71 2.46
N PRO A 242 -0.84 25.76 1.74
CA PRO A 242 -1.55 26.18 0.54
C PRO A 242 -1.56 24.99 -0.45
N PRO A 243 -2.64 24.78 -1.22
CA PRO A 243 -2.64 23.78 -2.26
C PRO A 243 -1.44 24.03 -3.17
N GLY A 244 -0.52 23.07 -3.25
CA GLY A 244 0.60 23.17 -4.19
C GLY A 244 0.07 23.42 -5.60
N PRO A 245 0.84 24.11 -6.47
CA PRO A 245 0.47 24.19 -7.88
C PRO A 245 0.25 22.76 -8.40
N PRO A 246 -0.80 22.52 -9.23
CA PRO A 246 -1.01 21.21 -9.82
C PRO A 246 0.31 20.78 -10.46
N ALA A 247 0.77 19.57 -10.16
CA ALA A 247 1.98 19.03 -10.76
C ALA A 247 1.86 19.23 -12.28
N ASP A 248 2.67 20.13 -12.82
CA ASP A 248 2.59 20.50 -14.22
C ASP A 248 2.62 19.22 -15.04
N SER A 249 1.68 19.08 -15.97
CA SER A 249 1.65 18.02 -16.98
C SER A 249 2.81 18.14 -17.98
N SER A 250 3.95 18.67 -17.55
CA SER A 250 5.22 18.67 -18.25
C SER A 250 6.02 17.42 -17.86
N HIS A 251 5.49 16.25 -18.19
CA HIS A 251 6.37 15.21 -18.76
C HIS A 251 6.72 15.64 -20.19
N GLY A 252 7.45 16.75 -20.28
CA GLY A 252 8.12 17.23 -21.47
C GLY A 252 9.60 17.28 -21.13
N SER A 253 10.30 16.20 -21.49
CA SER A 253 11.77 16.12 -21.55
C SER A 253 12.53 16.85 -20.44
N THR A 254 12.56 16.30 -19.23
CA THR A 254 13.78 16.45 -18.43
C THR A 254 14.79 15.50 -19.07
N SER A 255 15.66 16.05 -19.90
CA SER A 255 16.88 15.37 -20.30
C SER A 255 17.51 14.78 -19.04
N ALA A 256 17.75 13.47 -19.06
CA ALA A 256 18.66 12.85 -18.09
C ALA A 256 19.91 13.73 -18.00
N PRO A 257 20.47 13.97 -16.79
CA PRO A 257 21.72 14.71 -16.67
C PRO A 257 22.73 14.06 -17.62
N ASN A 258 23.28 14.86 -18.52
CA ASN A 258 24.19 14.36 -19.54
C ASN A 258 25.40 13.79 -18.80
N ALA A 259 26.01 12.70 -19.28
CA ALA A 259 27.15 12.08 -18.59
C ALA A 259 28.29 13.07 -18.29
N ALA A 260 28.38 14.16 -19.07
CA ALA A 260 29.29 15.28 -18.85
C ALA A 260 29.02 16.08 -17.56
N ASP A 261 27.76 16.25 -17.14
CA ASP A 261 27.40 17.02 -15.93
C ASP A 261 27.78 16.26 -14.65
N VAL A 262 27.78 14.92 -14.70
CA VAL A 262 28.19 14.05 -13.60
C VAL A 262 29.72 14.03 -13.47
N GLU A 263 30.45 14.15 -14.59
CA GLU A 263 31.91 14.22 -14.60
C GLU A 263 32.42 15.58 -14.09
N ASP A 264 31.78 16.69 -14.44
CA ASP A 264 32.12 18.02 -13.90
C ASP A 264 31.86 18.11 -12.39
N ALA A 265 30.75 17.54 -11.90
CA ALA A 265 30.47 17.47 -10.46
C ALA A 265 31.50 16.62 -9.70
N ARG A 266 32.01 15.54 -10.32
CA ARG A 266 33.06 14.69 -9.73
C ARG A 266 34.43 15.36 -9.75
N THR A 267 34.72 16.14 -10.78
CA THR A 267 35.99 16.86 -10.93
C THR A 267 36.08 18.04 -9.96
N GLY A 268 34.97 18.73 -9.69
CA GLY A 268 34.91 19.76 -8.65
C GLY A 268 35.09 19.23 -7.22
N LEU A 269 34.60 18.01 -6.94
CA LEU A 269 34.73 17.35 -5.63
C LEU A 269 36.14 16.80 -5.34
N LEU A 270 36.95 16.55 -6.38
CA LEU A 270 38.34 16.09 -6.25
C LEU A 270 39.37 17.22 -6.30
N ALA A 271 38.95 18.43 -6.70
CA ALA A 271 39.83 19.61 -6.77
C ALA A 271 39.98 20.34 -5.41
N ASP A 272 39.18 19.97 -4.40
CA ASP A 272 39.18 20.58 -3.06
C ASP A 272 39.97 19.76 -2.01
N GLU A 273 40.71 18.71 -2.42
CA GLU A 273 41.75 18.14 -1.56
C GLU A 273 42.98 19.06 -1.56
N PRO A 274 43.36 19.67 -0.43
CA PRO A 274 44.59 20.45 -0.37
C PRO A 274 45.79 19.52 -0.54
N ALA A 275 46.67 19.88 -1.47
CA ALA A 275 47.97 19.26 -1.66
C ALA A 275 48.78 19.30 -0.35
N ASP A 276 49.07 18.12 0.19
CA ASP A 276 50.07 17.92 1.25
C ASP A 276 51.47 18.04 0.62
N ASP A 277 51.88 19.28 0.38
CA ASP A 277 53.28 19.62 0.10
C ASP A 277 54.03 19.71 1.45
N GLY A 278 54.97 18.78 1.63
CA GLY A 278 55.64 18.51 2.88
C GLY A 278 56.65 19.57 3.35
N VAL A 279 57.34 19.22 4.45
CA VAL A 279 58.78 19.43 4.71
C VAL A 279 59.08 18.99 6.16
N ASP A 280 59.75 17.84 6.29
CA ASP A 280 61.09 17.71 6.86
C ASP A 280 61.48 18.60 8.07
N LYS A 281 61.69 17.98 9.25
CA LYS A 281 62.98 17.89 9.99
C LYS A 281 62.85 17.90 11.53
N VAL A 282 63.50 16.91 12.15
CA VAL A 282 64.42 16.96 13.33
C VAL A 282 63.76 17.44 14.65
N GLU A 283 63.70 16.62 15.71
CA GLU A 283 64.81 16.11 16.53
C GLU A 283 64.35 14.90 17.38
#